data_AF-A0A9P4VK07-F1
#
_entry.id   AF-A0A9P4VK07-F1
#
_cell.length_a   1.000
_cell.length_b   1.000
_cell.length_c   1.000
_cell.angle_alpha   90.00
_cell.angle_beta   90.00
_cell.angle_gamma   90.00
#
_symmetry.space_group_name_H-M   'P 1'
#
loop_
_entity.id
_entity.type
_entity.pdbx_description
1 polymer ?
#
loop_
_entity_poly.entity_id
_entity_poly.type
_entity_poly.pdbx_seq_one_letter_code
_entity_poly.pdbx_strand_id
1 'polypeptide(L)'
;MPVIGSISNQQLPHVIPEVTAEDEVTVLVTGFGPFLDKYPINASWSIAATLPDTISANAAHPTRINIIVPKDPIRVAFQEVLNRDPGLLSSTQPKIDIVLHIGLAAGIDYYTIERLARREGYDDEGRCDVDGKSFTRKDSRKVWYDCPDYLTTGFDYADVWRRWRSNCPDPKLDLQPSDDAGLYLCEFIYFTSLSYFWRQGVTDRPVMFLHVPDLPGEKDIAEGREVAIALIRALVDSWRQRSKKIEVNGAVTGETLPTVAVLP
;
A
#
# COMPACT_ATOMS: atom_id res chain seq x y z
N MET A 1 49.12 -56.86 -21.49
CA MET A 1 47.90 -56.61 -20.70
C MET A 1 47.69 -55.11 -20.58
N PRO A 2 46.61 -54.53 -21.11
CA PRO A 2 46.15 -53.21 -20.69
C PRO A 2 44.92 -53.34 -19.79
N VAL A 3 44.93 -52.57 -18.70
CA VAL A 3 43.84 -52.45 -17.73
C VAL A 3 42.85 -51.41 -18.23
N ILE A 4 41.56 -51.77 -18.22
CA ILE A 4 40.43 -50.92 -18.57
C ILE A 4 40.20 -49.93 -17.41
N GLY A 5 40.34 -48.63 -17.68
CA GLY A 5 40.02 -47.56 -16.73
C GLY A 5 38.52 -47.26 -16.74
N SER A 6 37.91 -47.28 -15.57
CA SER A 6 36.50 -46.97 -15.31
C SER A 6 36.19 -45.48 -15.52
N ILE A 7 35.08 -45.21 -16.19
CA ILE A 7 34.53 -43.86 -16.38
C ILE A 7 33.78 -43.48 -15.10
N SER A 8 34.28 -42.47 -14.39
CA SER A 8 33.61 -41.86 -13.24
C SER A 8 32.49 -40.95 -13.73
N ASN A 9 31.27 -41.18 -13.22
CA ASN A 9 30.08 -40.40 -13.52
C ASN A 9 30.14 -39.10 -12.68
N GLN A 10 30.67 -38.02 -13.26
CA GLN A 10 30.62 -36.70 -12.61
C GLN A 10 29.25 -36.07 -12.85
N GLN A 11 28.42 -36.11 -11.82
CA GLN A 11 27.20 -35.32 -11.69
C GLN A 11 27.57 -33.83 -11.78
N LEU A 12 27.11 -33.14 -12.82
CA LEU A 12 27.23 -31.68 -12.94
C LEU A 12 26.47 -31.00 -11.79
N PRO A 13 27.03 -29.97 -11.15
CA PRO A 13 26.31 -29.24 -10.11
C PRO A 13 25.09 -28.54 -10.71
N HIS A 14 23.94 -28.77 -10.10
CA HIS A 14 22.71 -28.02 -10.32
C HIS A 14 22.98 -26.56 -9.92
N VAL A 15 23.35 -25.72 -10.89
CA VAL A 15 23.36 -24.27 -10.71
C VAL A 15 21.89 -23.83 -10.71
N ILE A 16 21.34 -23.65 -9.51
CA ILE A 16 20.11 -22.87 -9.34
C ILE A 16 20.47 -21.46 -9.80
N PRO A 17 19.74 -20.84 -10.75
CA PRO A 17 20.05 -19.47 -11.15
C PRO A 17 19.91 -18.60 -9.91
N GLU A 18 21.00 -17.94 -9.54
CA GLU A 18 20.99 -16.87 -8.57
C GLU A 18 20.13 -15.75 -9.18
N VAL A 19 18.84 -15.73 -8.79
CA VAL A 19 17.94 -14.64 -9.14
C VAL A 19 18.63 -13.40 -8.58
N THR A 20 19.12 -12.52 -9.46
CA THR A 20 19.65 -11.22 -9.04
C THR A 20 18.55 -10.53 -8.27
N ALA A 21 18.64 -10.53 -6.94
CA ALA A 21 17.60 -9.99 -6.08
C ALA A 21 17.40 -8.53 -6.49
N GLU A 22 16.19 -8.18 -6.90
CA GLU A 22 15.87 -6.77 -7.15
C GLU A 22 16.10 -5.98 -5.86
N ASP A 23 16.40 -4.68 -5.98
CA ASP A 23 16.52 -3.82 -4.81
C ASP A 23 15.32 -4.00 -3.87
N GLU A 24 15.57 -3.97 -2.57
CA GLU A 24 14.51 -4.12 -1.59
C GLU A 24 13.49 -2.98 -1.70
N VAL A 25 12.22 -3.27 -1.43
CA VAL A 25 11.14 -2.27 -1.41
C VAL A 25 10.60 -2.14 0.00
N THR A 26 10.46 -0.90 0.47
CA THR A 26 9.92 -0.62 1.80
C THR A 26 8.48 -0.15 1.72
N VAL A 27 7.60 -0.86 2.43
CA VAL A 27 6.16 -0.60 2.47
C VAL A 27 5.76 -0.13 3.87
N LEU A 28 5.27 1.10 3.99
CA LEU A 28 4.59 1.57 5.19
C LEU A 28 3.17 0.99 5.21
N VAL A 29 2.79 0.30 6.29
CA VAL A 29 1.44 -0.22 6.50
C VAL A 29 0.84 0.38 7.76
N THR A 30 -0.36 0.95 7.66
CA THR A 30 -1.08 1.50 8.82
C THR A 30 -2.42 0.81 9.02
N GLY A 31 -2.87 0.70 10.26
CA GLY A 31 -4.25 0.37 10.61
C GLY A 31 -4.81 1.38 11.60
N PHE A 32 -6.13 1.44 11.70
CA PHE A 32 -6.83 2.33 12.62
C PHE A 32 -7.08 1.69 13.97
N GLY A 33 -7.13 2.52 15.01
CA GLY A 33 -7.48 2.12 16.36
C GLY A 33 -8.98 1.87 16.52
N PRO A 34 -9.43 1.64 17.75
CA PRO A 34 -10.84 1.46 18.06
C PRO A 34 -11.71 2.62 17.54
N PHE A 35 -12.89 2.28 17.03
CA PHE A 35 -13.86 3.23 16.48
C PHE A 35 -15.27 2.85 16.90
N LEU A 36 -15.97 3.77 17.56
CA LEU A 36 -17.26 3.50 18.23
C LEU A 36 -17.13 2.41 19.31
N ASP A 37 -18.04 2.40 20.29
CA ASP A 37 -18.08 1.33 21.29
C ASP A 37 -18.33 -0.06 20.65
N LYS A 38 -18.81 -0.07 19.40
CA LYS A 38 -19.09 -1.27 18.61
C LYS A 38 -17.82 -2.00 18.11
N TYR A 39 -16.71 -1.29 17.91
CA TYR A 39 -15.46 -1.89 17.41
C TYR A 39 -14.30 -1.61 18.39
N PRO A 40 -14.33 -2.25 19.58
CA PRO A 40 -13.27 -2.08 20.58
C PRO A 40 -11.92 -2.65 20.10
N ILE A 41 -11.94 -3.53 19.11
CA ILE A 41 -10.78 -4.04 18.37
C ILE A 41 -11.07 -3.77 16.89
N ASN A 42 -10.19 -3.03 16.23
CA ASN A 42 -10.34 -2.69 14.83
C ASN A 42 -9.53 -3.68 13.97
N ALA A 43 -10.23 -4.40 13.08
CA ALA A 43 -9.65 -5.42 12.22
C ALA A 43 -8.45 -4.90 11.40
N SER A 44 -8.47 -3.63 10.98
CA SER A 44 -7.38 -3.02 10.22
C SER A 44 -6.05 -2.98 10.99
N TRP A 45 -6.09 -2.63 12.29
CA TRP A 45 -4.90 -2.66 13.14
C TRP A 45 -4.48 -4.08 13.47
N SER A 46 -5.42 -4.98 13.76
CA SER A 46 -5.11 -6.38 14.04
C SER A 46 -4.39 -7.06 12.86
N ILE A 47 -4.79 -6.75 11.62
CA ILE A 47 -4.05 -7.19 10.43
C ILE A 47 -2.67 -6.54 10.39
N ALA A 48 -2.59 -5.21 10.44
CA ALA A 48 -1.32 -4.49 10.31
C ALA A 48 -0.28 -4.97 11.35
N ALA A 49 -0.68 -5.07 12.62
CA ALA A 49 0.19 -5.46 13.73
C ALA A 49 0.65 -6.93 13.69
N THR A 50 0.04 -7.78 12.86
CA THR A 50 0.41 -9.19 12.72
C THR A 50 1.17 -9.48 11.43
N LEU A 51 1.40 -8.48 10.58
CA LEU A 51 2.26 -8.60 9.40
C LEU A 51 3.71 -8.91 9.81
N PRO A 52 4.43 -9.71 9.00
CA PRO A 52 5.85 -9.91 9.23
C PRO A 52 6.64 -8.63 8.89
N ASP A 53 7.77 -8.40 9.56
CA ASP A 53 8.68 -7.28 9.23
C ASP A 53 9.28 -7.38 7.81
N THR A 54 9.26 -8.57 7.23
CA THR A 54 9.80 -8.83 5.88
C THR A 54 8.99 -9.90 5.16
N ILE A 55 8.75 -9.68 3.86
CA ILE A 55 8.31 -10.72 2.93
C ILE A 55 9.51 -11.10 2.04
N SER A 56 9.91 -12.36 2.09
CA SER A 56 11.02 -12.88 1.29
C SER A 56 10.68 -12.96 -0.20
N ALA A 57 11.69 -12.67 -1.03
CA ALA A 57 11.64 -12.91 -2.46
C ALA A 57 11.50 -14.41 -2.78
N ASN A 58 10.87 -14.71 -3.92
CA ASN A 58 10.76 -16.04 -4.50
C ASN A 58 10.62 -15.95 -6.04
N ALA A 59 10.52 -17.09 -6.71
CA ALA A 59 10.45 -17.13 -8.18
C ALA A 59 9.25 -16.36 -8.78
N ALA A 60 8.12 -16.28 -8.07
CA ALA A 60 6.94 -15.53 -8.53
C ALA A 60 7.01 -14.03 -8.15
N HIS A 61 7.64 -13.72 -7.03
CA HIS A 61 7.79 -12.38 -6.47
C HIS A 61 9.28 -12.12 -6.17
N PRO A 62 10.08 -11.65 -7.16
CA PRO A 62 11.54 -11.61 -7.06
C PRO A 62 12.08 -10.48 -6.16
N THR A 63 11.22 -9.62 -5.64
CA THR A 63 11.59 -8.48 -4.80
C THR A 63 11.44 -8.83 -3.32
N ARG A 64 12.47 -8.57 -2.51
CA ARG A 64 12.36 -8.62 -1.04
C ARG A 64 11.65 -7.36 -0.55
N ILE A 65 10.70 -7.50 0.37
CA ILE A 65 9.86 -6.40 0.85
C ILE A 65 10.09 -6.21 2.35
N ASN A 66 10.47 -5.02 2.78
CA ASN A 66 10.48 -4.61 4.18
C ASN A 66 9.13 -3.98 4.52
N ILE A 67 8.51 -4.40 5.62
CA ILE A 67 7.25 -3.83 6.09
C ILE A 67 7.53 -3.00 7.33
N ILE A 68 6.97 -1.79 7.34
CA ILE A 68 7.02 -0.90 8.49
C ILE A 68 5.60 -0.69 8.97
N VAL A 69 5.34 -1.10 10.20
CA VAL A 69 4.10 -0.80 10.89
C VAL A 69 4.42 0.19 12.01
N PRO A 70 3.75 1.35 12.09
CA PRO A 70 3.90 2.25 13.23
C PRO A 70 3.62 1.51 14.55
N LYS A 71 4.28 1.91 15.64
CA LYS A 71 4.16 1.23 16.95
C LYS A 71 2.72 1.10 17.46
N ASP A 72 1.91 2.12 17.21
CA ASP A 72 0.54 2.24 17.72
C ASP A 72 -0.41 2.47 16.53
N PRO A 73 -1.69 2.09 16.64
CA PRO A 73 -2.67 2.36 15.57
C PRO A 73 -2.85 3.86 15.32
N ILE A 74 -3.34 4.21 14.13
CA ILE A 74 -3.80 5.58 13.83
C ILE A 74 -5.11 5.82 14.58
N ARG A 75 -5.17 6.85 15.42
CA ARG A 75 -6.43 7.25 16.05
C ARG A 75 -7.42 7.72 14.98
N VAL A 76 -8.70 7.38 15.14
CA VAL A 76 -9.78 7.79 14.22
C VAL A 76 -10.18 9.24 14.49
N ALA A 77 -9.21 10.16 14.37
CA ALA A 77 -9.33 11.58 14.65
C ALA A 77 -8.65 12.42 13.55
N PHE A 78 -9.30 13.48 13.09
CA PHE A 78 -8.82 14.27 11.96
C PHE A 78 -7.46 14.92 12.24
N GLN A 79 -7.29 15.46 13.45
CA GLN A 79 -6.04 16.10 13.85
C GLN A 79 -4.88 15.11 14.03
N GLU A 80 -5.17 13.88 14.49
CA GLU A 80 -4.17 12.81 14.52
C GLU A 80 -3.64 12.56 13.11
N VAL A 81 -4.53 12.33 12.14
CA VAL A 81 -4.14 12.05 10.76
C VAL A 81 -3.32 13.19 10.16
N LEU A 82 -3.77 14.44 10.30
CA LEU A 82 -3.06 15.61 9.76
C LEU A 82 -1.65 15.79 10.35
N ASN A 83 -1.44 15.40 11.59
CA ASN A 83 -0.15 15.55 12.26
C ASN A 83 0.77 14.36 12.00
N ARG A 84 0.22 13.14 12.10
CA ARG A 84 1.01 11.92 12.15
C ARG A 84 1.33 11.37 10.77
N ASP A 85 0.36 11.37 9.85
CA ASP A 85 0.55 10.75 8.54
C ASP A 85 1.66 11.43 7.72
N PRO A 86 1.68 12.77 7.54
CA PRO A 86 2.80 13.43 6.86
C PRO A 86 4.14 13.23 7.58
N GLY A 87 4.13 13.11 8.91
CA GLY A 87 5.31 12.81 9.71
C GLY A 87 5.92 11.45 9.38
N LEU A 88 5.07 10.42 9.23
CA LEU A 88 5.49 9.08 8.80
C LEU A 88 6.10 9.13 7.39
N LEU A 89 5.45 9.81 6.45
CA LEU A 89 5.88 9.90 5.05
C LEU A 89 7.16 10.73 4.85
N SER A 90 7.37 11.75 5.68
CA SER A 90 8.56 12.62 5.62
C SER A 90 9.81 12.02 6.25
N SER A 91 9.70 10.86 6.92
CA SER A 91 10.86 10.19 7.50
C SER A 91 11.87 9.81 6.42
N THR A 92 13.13 10.23 6.60
CA THR A 92 14.19 9.95 5.63
C THR A 92 14.84 8.59 5.84
N GLN A 93 14.54 7.90 6.96
CA GLN A 93 15.15 6.61 7.25
C GLN A 93 14.24 5.70 8.08
N PRO A 94 13.92 4.49 7.58
CA PRO A 94 14.13 4.04 6.20
C PRO A 94 13.27 4.85 5.21
N LYS A 95 13.72 4.97 3.96
CA LYS A 95 12.92 5.57 2.88
C LYS A 95 11.70 4.68 2.63
N ILE A 96 10.52 5.28 2.58
CA ILE A 96 9.27 4.59 2.23
C ILE A 96 9.08 4.68 0.72
N ASP A 97 8.88 3.52 0.06
CA ASP A 97 8.63 3.46 -1.38
C ASP A 97 7.14 3.34 -1.70
N ILE A 98 6.39 2.61 -0.87
CA ILE A 98 4.94 2.37 -1.02
C ILE A 98 4.24 2.57 0.32
N VAL A 99 3.02 3.07 0.28
CA VAL A 99 2.13 3.22 1.44
C VAL A 99 0.87 2.39 1.23
N LEU A 100 0.52 1.59 2.22
CA LEU A 100 -0.74 0.86 2.30
C LEU A 100 -1.47 1.23 3.60
N HIS A 101 -2.61 1.90 3.47
CA HIS A 101 -3.51 2.10 4.59
C HIS A 101 -4.56 0.99 4.61
N ILE A 102 -4.85 0.47 5.79
CA ILE A 102 -5.92 -0.52 6.00
C ILE A 102 -7.00 0.15 6.86
N GLY A 103 -8.26 0.02 6.44
CA GLY A 103 -9.42 0.53 7.14
C GLY A 103 -10.51 -0.51 7.29
N LEU A 104 -11.23 -0.49 8.41
CA LEU A 104 -12.43 -1.30 8.59
C LEU A 104 -13.59 -0.64 7.84
N ALA A 105 -14.21 -1.36 6.91
CA ALA A 105 -15.50 -1.01 6.33
C ALA A 105 -16.60 -1.80 7.05
N ALA A 106 -17.27 -1.14 8.01
CA ALA A 106 -18.33 -1.77 8.76
C ALA A 106 -19.52 -2.15 7.87
N GLY A 107 -19.93 -3.43 7.91
CA GLY A 107 -21.13 -3.92 7.23
C GLY A 107 -20.90 -4.52 5.84
N ILE A 108 -19.66 -4.54 5.35
CA ILE A 108 -19.27 -5.37 4.21
C ILE A 108 -18.70 -6.72 4.68
N ASP A 109 -18.76 -7.73 3.84
CA ASP A 109 -18.22 -9.08 4.02
C ASP A 109 -17.14 -9.44 2.97
N TYR A 110 -16.67 -8.44 2.23
CA TYR A 110 -15.64 -8.54 1.19
C TYR A 110 -14.46 -7.60 1.47
N TYR A 111 -13.34 -7.82 0.77
CA TYR A 111 -12.19 -6.93 0.80
C TYR A 111 -12.22 -6.02 -0.43
N THR A 112 -11.82 -4.76 -0.30
CA THR A 112 -11.80 -3.85 -1.46
C THR A 112 -10.61 -2.91 -1.44
N ILE A 113 -10.08 -2.60 -2.64
CA ILE A 113 -9.03 -1.60 -2.81
C ILE A 113 -9.59 -0.33 -3.44
N GLU A 114 -9.18 0.83 -2.95
CA GLU A 114 -9.75 2.11 -3.34
C GLU A 114 -8.89 2.84 -4.37
N ARG A 115 -9.47 3.20 -5.51
CA ARG A 115 -8.74 3.88 -6.59
C ARG A 115 -8.51 5.36 -6.31
N LEU A 116 -9.44 6.03 -5.62
CA LEU A 116 -9.45 7.47 -5.44
C LEU A 116 -9.93 7.89 -4.05
N ALA A 117 -9.62 9.13 -3.69
CA ALA A 117 -10.12 9.81 -2.51
C ALA A 117 -10.60 11.21 -2.87
N ARG A 118 -11.70 11.68 -2.26
CA ARG A 118 -12.22 13.04 -2.43
C ARG A 118 -11.63 13.96 -1.37
N ARG A 119 -11.52 15.25 -1.71
CA ARG A 119 -10.93 16.29 -0.85
C ARG A 119 -11.85 16.77 0.27
N GLU A 120 -13.16 16.65 0.10
CA GLU A 120 -14.18 17.33 0.91
C GLU A 120 -15.37 16.42 1.21
N GLY A 121 -16.17 16.76 2.23
CA GLY A 121 -17.43 16.07 2.59
C GLY A 121 -17.36 15.23 3.87
N TYR A 122 -16.27 15.34 4.62
CA TYR A 122 -16.05 14.57 5.85
C TYR A 122 -17.00 14.94 7.01
N ASP A 123 -17.59 16.14 6.96
CA ASP A 123 -18.59 16.63 7.91
C ASP A 123 -20.04 16.49 7.42
N ASP A 124 -20.25 15.90 6.23
CA ASP A 124 -21.60 15.67 5.72
C ASP A 124 -22.40 14.85 6.76
N GLU A 125 -23.69 15.17 6.92
CA GLU A 125 -24.58 14.58 7.94
C GLU A 125 -24.15 14.84 9.40
N GLY A 126 -23.28 15.81 9.65
CA GLY A 126 -22.86 16.18 11.01
C GLY A 126 -21.90 15.17 11.64
N ARG A 127 -21.18 14.41 10.82
CA ARG A 127 -20.17 13.44 11.29
C ARG A 127 -19.06 14.16 12.06
N CYS A 128 -18.72 13.59 13.21
CA CYS A 128 -17.58 13.95 14.03
C CYS A 128 -16.66 12.75 14.22
N ASP A 129 -15.39 13.01 14.46
CA ASP A 129 -14.42 12.01 14.83
C ASP A 129 -14.56 11.53 16.28
N VAL A 130 -13.70 10.61 16.72
CA VAL A 130 -13.76 10.05 18.10
C VAL A 130 -13.42 11.06 19.19
N ASP A 131 -12.92 12.25 18.82
CA ASP A 131 -12.66 13.37 19.73
C ASP A 131 -13.79 14.43 19.66
N GLY A 132 -14.89 14.13 18.97
CA GLY A 132 -16.03 15.01 18.78
C GLY A 132 -15.73 16.20 17.87
N LYS A 133 -14.71 16.11 17.00
CA LYS A 133 -14.34 17.17 16.06
C LYS A 133 -14.89 16.86 14.67
N SER A 134 -15.44 17.89 14.03
CA SER A 134 -15.77 17.85 12.60
C SER A 134 -14.64 18.44 11.77
N PHE A 135 -14.53 18.00 10.52
CA PHE A 135 -13.60 18.55 9.55
C PHE A 135 -14.36 19.04 8.32
N THR A 136 -14.54 20.35 8.25
CA THR A 136 -15.48 20.93 7.30
C THR A 136 -14.90 21.04 5.90
N ARG A 137 -15.77 21.29 4.91
CA ARG A 137 -15.32 21.72 3.57
C ARG A 137 -14.42 22.94 3.61
N LYS A 138 -14.66 23.88 4.53
CA LYS A 138 -13.80 25.07 4.73
C LYS A 138 -12.41 24.68 5.23
N ASP A 139 -12.33 23.75 6.18
CA ASP A 139 -11.06 23.24 6.69
C ASP A 139 -10.29 22.50 5.59
N SER A 140 -10.99 21.68 4.81
CA SER A 140 -10.45 20.96 3.66
C SER A 140 -9.85 21.92 2.62
N ARG A 141 -10.58 22.98 2.23
CA ARG A 141 -10.06 24.00 1.30
C ARG A 141 -8.91 24.81 1.86
N LYS A 142 -8.80 24.93 3.18
CA LYS A 142 -7.66 25.59 3.82
C LYS A 142 -6.43 24.69 3.80
N VAL A 143 -6.59 23.41 4.17
CA VAL A 143 -5.49 22.44 4.23
C VAL A 143 -5.02 22.04 2.84
N TRP A 144 -5.92 21.88 1.87
CA TRP A 144 -5.66 21.36 0.53
C TRP A 144 -6.09 22.33 -0.59
N TYR A 145 -5.79 23.62 -0.39
CA TYR A 145 -6.13 24.70 -1.33
C TYR A 145 -5.56 24.52 -2.74
N ASP A 146 -4.46 23.78 -2.87
CA ASP A 146 -3.65 23.53 -4.06
C ASP A 146 -3.90 22.14 -4.69
N CYS A 147 -4.75 21.33 -4.07
CA CYS A 147 -5.06 19.99 -4.54
C CYS A 147 -6.36 19.99 -5.38
N PRO A 148 -6.54 19.04 -6.31
CA PRO A 148 -7.81 18.84 -7.01
C PRO A 148 -8.91 18.34 -6.07
N ASP A 149 -10.16 18.30 -6.57
CA ASP A 149 -11.32 17.82 -5.80
C ASP A 149 -11.25 16.34 -5.42
N TYR A 150 -10.51 15.55 -6.20
CA TYR A 150 -10.19 14.17 -5.90
C TYR A 150 -8.80 13.83 -6.42
N LEU A 151 -8.14 12.88 -5.77
CA LEU A 151 -6.85 12.33 -6.18
C LEU A 151 -7.00 10.82 -6.39
N THR A 152 -6.29 10.29 -7.38
CA THR A 152 -6.19 8.84 -7.60
C THR A 152 -4.82 8.35 -7.19
N THR A 153 -4.74 7.08 -6.81
CA THR A 153 -3.47 6.36 -6.75
C THR A 153 -2.70 6.48 -8.08
N GLY A 154 -1.37 6.47 -8.02
CA GLY A 154 -0.52 6.40 -9.21
C GLY A 154 -0.17 4.97 -9.65
N PHE A 155 -0.64 3.95 -8.91
CA PHE A 155 -0.54 2.56 -9.36
C PHE A 155 -1.35 2.30 -10.64
N ASP A 156 -0.92 1.33 -11.43
CA ASP A 156 -1.78 0.71 -12.46
C ASP A 156 -2.84 -0.13 -11.73
N TYR A 157 -3.95 0.54 -11.40
CA TYR A 157 -5.00 0.00 -10.55
C TYR A 157 -5.56 -1.33 -11.05
N ALA A 158 -5.76 -1.46 -12.37
CA ALA A 158 -6.28 -2.69 -12.98
C ALA A 158 -5.27 -3.84 -12.89
N ASP A 159 -3.98 -3.55 -13.08
CA ASP A 159 -2.91 -4.53 -12.92
C ASP A 159 -2.76 -5.00 -11.47
N VAL A 160 -2.79 -4.07 -10.51
CA VAL A 160 -2.76 -4.39 -9.07
C VAL A 160 -3.92 -5.29 -8.70
N TRP A 161 -5.16 -4.93 -9.07
CA TRP A 161 -6.34 -5.73 -8.74
C TRP A 161 -6.27 -7.15 -9.33
N ARG A 162 -5.82 -7.26 -10.59
CA ARG A 162 -5.63 -8.56 -11.26
C ARG A 162 -4.60 -9.42 -10.53
N ARG A 163 -3.44 -8.85 -10.17
CA ARG A 163 -2.37 -9.55 -9.45
C ARG A 163 -2.82 -9.95 -8.05
N TRP A 164 -3.49 -9.06 -7.32
CA TRP A 164 -3.97 -9.31 -5.98
C TRP A 164 -4.92 -10.52 -5.96
N ARG A 165 -5.89 -10.56 -6.87
CA ARG A 165 -6.78 -11.73 -7.02
C ARG A 165 -6.05 -13.03 -7.33
N SER A 166 -5.00 -12.98 -8.15
CA SER A 166 -4.19 -14.17 -8.46
C SER A 166 -3.28 -14.61 -7.31
N ASN A 167 -2.86 -13.68 -6.45
CA ASN A 167 -1.95 -13.94 -5.34
C ASN A 167 -2.66 -14.45 -4.08
N CYS A 168 -3.95 -14.16 -3.92
CA CYS A 168 -4.70 -14.60 -2.74
C CYS A 168 -4.83 -16.13 -2.69
N PRO A 169 -4.67 -16.72 -1.49
CA PRO A 169 -4.61 -18.18 -1.34
C PRO A 169 -5.96 -18.87 -1.57
N ASP A 170 -7.07 -18.22 -1.21
CA ASP A 170 -8.42 -18.73 -1.45
C ASP A 170 -9.07 -17.98 -2.64
N PRO A 171 -9.31 -18.65 -3.77
CA PRO A 171 -9.97 -18.04 -4.94
C PRO A 171 -11.45 -17.70 -4.71
N LYS A 172 -12.04 -18.08 -3.56
CA LYS A 172 -13.42 -17.74 -3.19
C LYS A 172 -13.54 -16.40 -2.47
N LEU A 173 -12.42 -15.82 -2.04
CA LEU A 173 -12.43 -14.50 -1.40
C LEU A 173 -13.00 -13.46 -2.37
N ASP A 174 -13.93 -12.66 -1.87
CA ASP A 174 -14.49 -11.56 -2.63
C ASP A 174 -13.57 -10.33 -2.51
N LEU A 175 -12.90 -10.02 -3.62
CA LEU A 175 -11.87 -8.99 -3.73
C LEU A 175 -12.32 -7.98 -4.79
N GLN A 176 -12.86 -6.86 -4.34
CA GLN A 176 -13.53 -5.90 -5.22
C GLN A 176 -12.64 -4.67 -5.50
N PRO A 177 -12.77 -4.08 -6.70
CA PRO A 177 -12.33 -2.72 -6.95
C PRO A 177 -13.40 -1.72 -6.48
N SER A 178 -12.98 -0.57 -5.98
CA SER A 178 -13.86 0.52 -5.54
C SER A 178 -13.27 1.90 -5.86
N ASP A 179 -14.18 2.87 -6.02
CA ASP A 179 -13.90 4.30 -6.24
C ASP A 179 -14.37 5.15 -5.05
N ASP A 180 -14.73 4.52 -3.93
CA ASP A 180 -15.31 5.18 -2.76
C ASP A 180 -14.66 4.66 -1.47
N ALA A 181 -13.68 5.40 -0.96
CA ALA A 181 -13.01 5.07 0.30
C ALA A 181 -13.81 5.50 1.55
N GLY A 182 -15.07 5.90 1.39
CA GLY A 182 -15.96 6.37 2.45
C GLY A 182 -15.59 7.75 3.00
N LEU A 183 -16.52 8.71 2.94
CA LEU A 183 -16.36 10.11 3.40
C LEU A 183 -16.24 10.27 4.93
N TYR A 184 -15.23 9.62 5.50
CA TYR A 184 -14.84 9.67 6.90
C TYR A 184 -13.30 9.47 7.01
N LEU A 185 -12.79 8.92 8.10
CA LEU A 185 -11.34 8.88 8.36
C LEU A 185 -10.53 7.96 7.43
N CYS A 186 -11.16 6.93 6.83
CA CYS A 186 -10.53 6.07 5.83
C CYS A 186 -10.13 6.88 4.59
N GLU A 187 -11.08 7.57 3.96
CA GLU A 187 -10.77 8.46 2.84
C GLU A 187 -9.94 9.67 3.25
N PHE A 188 -10.09 10.15 4.49
CA PHE A 188 -9.32 11.30 4.99
C PHE A 188 -7.81 11.01 5.04
N ILE A 189 -7.38 9.88 5.62
CA ILE A 189 -5.96 9.50 5.59
C ILE A 189 -5.50 9.22 4.17
N TYR A 190 -6.33 8.57 3.35
CA TYR A 190 -5.97 8.28 1.97
C TYR A 190 -5.72 9.56 1.16
N PHE A 191 -6.62 10.54 1.26
CA PHE A 191 -6.45 11.84 0.62
C PHE A 191 -5.24 12.59 1.19
N THR A 192 -5.00 12.50 2.50
CA THR A 192 -3.82 13.11 3.15
C THR A 192 -2.53 12.62 2.51
N SER A 193 -2.32 11.31 2.39
CA SER A 193 -1.12 10.74 1.79
C SER A 193 -1.04 10.96 0.28
N LEU A 194 -2.15 10.86 -0.46
CA LEU A 194 -2.18 11.19 -1.88
C LEU A 194 -1.80 12.65 -2.13
N SER A 195 -2.30 13.57 -1.29
CA SER A 195 -2.00 15.00 -1.38
C SER A 195 -0.54 15.31 -1.03
N TYR A 196 0.06 14.54 -0.12
CA TYR A 196 1.48 14.64 0.22
C TYR A 196 2.34 14.39 -1.02
N PHE A 197 2.10 13.30 -1.74
CA PHE A 197 2.83 13.00 -2.98
C PHE A 197 2.48 13.94 -4.13
N TRP A 198 1.22 14.38 -4.24
CA TRP A 198 0.80 15.40 -5.22
C TRP A 198 1.67 16.67 -5.12
N ARG A 199 1.87 17.17 -3.90
CA ARG A 199 2.65 18.38 -3.63
C ARG A 199 4.14 18.26 -3.92
N GLN A 200 4.66 17.05 -3.93
CA GLN A 200 6.05 16.81 -4.33
C GLN A 200 6.23 16.77 -5.85
N GLY A 201 5.15 16.88 -6.62
CA GLY A 201 5.19 16.79 -8.08
C GLY A 201 5.50 15.38 -8.59
N VAL A 202 5.46 14.35 -7.73
CA VAL A 202 5.67 12.97 -8.15
C VAL A 202 4.36 12.38 -8.67
N THR A 203 4.40 11.86 -9.89
CA THR A 203 3.23 11.27 -10.55
C THR A 203 2.88 9.90 -9.99
N ASP A 204 3.85 9.23 -9.37
CA ASP A 204 3.75 7.83 -8.95
C ASP A 204 2.78 7.61 -7.79
N ARG A 205 2.56 8.63 -6.94
CA ARG A 205 1.67 8.61 -5.75
C ARG A 205 1.42 7.18 -5.24
N PRO A 206 2.46 6.49 -4.71
CA PRO A 206 2.46 5.05 -4.48
C PRO A 206 1.71 4.71 -3.19
N VAL A 207 0.44 5.11 -3.13
CA VAL A 207 -0.47 4.96 -1.99
C VAL A 207 -1.64 4.10 -2.44
N MET A 208 -1.98 3.09 -1.65
CA MET A 208 -3.18 2.29 -1.81
C MET A 208 -3.95 2.25 -0.49
N PHE A 209 -5.27 2.15 -0.58
CA PHE A 209 -6.14 1.90 0.56
C PHE A 209 -6.81 0.54 0.41
N LEU A 210 -6.79 -0.26 1.47
CA LEU A 210 -7.47 -1.55 1.59
C LEU A 210 -8.58 -1.44 2.65
N HIS A 211 -9.83 -1.58 2.25
CA HIS A 211 -10.91 -1.85 3.18
C HIS A 211 -11.03 -3.34 3.45
N VAL A 212 -11.23 -3.66 4.72
CA VAL A 212 -11.43 -5.00 5.25
C VAL A 212 -12.80 -5.10 5.93
N PRO A 213 -13.44 -6.27 5.93
CA PRO A 213 -14.66 -6.49 6.69
C PRO A 213 -14.37 -6.53 8.20
N ASP A 214 -15.42 -6.69 9.00
CA ASP A 214 -15.25 -7.00 10.42
C ASP A 214 -14.72 -8.42 10.59
N LEU A 215 -13.65 -8.59 11.39
CA LEU A 215 -12.91 -9.84 11.54
C LEU A 215 -12.87 -10.20 13.04
N PRO A 216 -13.93 -10.84 13.56
CA PRO A 216 -14.13 -10.99 15.00
C PRO A 216 -13.19 -12.04 15.65
N GLY A 217 -12.62 -12.95 14.88
CA GLY A 217 -11.79 -14.04 15.38
C GLY A 217 -10.35 -14.05 14.86
N GLU A 218 -9.47 -14.74 15.59
CA GLU A 218 -8.06 -14.90 15.21
C GLU A 218 -7.87 -15.54 13.83
N LYS A 219 -8.76 -16.47 13.43
CA LYS A 219 -8.73 -17.08 12.11
C LYS A 219 -9.03 -16.08 10.99
N ASP A 220 -10.03 -15.22 11.23
CA ASP A 220 -10.45 -14.19 10.29
C ASP A 220 -9.33 -13.14 10.12
N ILE A 221 -8.66 -12.79 11.22
CA ILE A 221 -7.47 -11.94 11.20
C ILE A 221 -6.30 -12.60 10.45
N ALA A 222 -6.05 -13.89 10.66
CA ALA A 222 -5.02 -14.61 9.94
C ALA A 222 -5.29 -14.62 8.43
N GLU A 223 -6.54 -14.82 8.01
CA GLU A 223 -6.94 -14.70 6.61
C GLU A 223 -6.74 -13.28 6.08
N GLY A 224 -7.21 -12.26 6.80
CA GLY A 224 -7.02 -10.86 6.46
C GLY A 224 -5.53 -10.47 6.33
N ARG A 225 -4.65 -11.07 7.13
CA ARG A 225 -3.20 -10.91 7.01
C ARG A 225 -2.67 -11.50 5.70
N GLU A 226 -3.07 -12.71 5.34
CA GLU A 226 -2.66 -13.31 4.06
C GLU A 226 -3.19 -12.51 2.86
N VAL A 227 -4.42 -11.97 2.95
CA VAL A 227 -4.99 -11.05 1.95
C VAL A 227 -4.16 -9.77 1.80
N ALA A 228 -3.73 -9.18 2.93
CA ALA A 228 -2.87 -8.00 2.93
C ALA A 228 -1.47 -8.29 2.35
N ILE A 229 -0.85 -9.42 2.70
CA ILE A 229 0.43 -9.87 2.13
C ILE A 229 0.31 -10.07 0.60
N ALA A 230 -0.77 -10.68 0.13
CA ALA A 230 -1.04 -10.85 -1.28
C ALA A 230 -1.18 -9.52 -2.02
N LEU A 231 -1.83 -8.52 -1.40
CA LEU A 231 -1.94 -7.16 -1.94
C LEU A 231 -0.58 -6.46 -1.97
N ILE A 232 0.21 -6.54 -0.89
CA ILE A 232 1.54 -5.94 -0.81
C ILE A 232 2.43 -6.46 -1.94
N ARG A 233 2.43 -7.78 -2.21
CA ARG A 233 3.12 -8.37 -3.36
C ARG A 233 2.62 -7.80 -4.69
N ALA A 234 1.30 -7.71 -4.86
CA ALA A 234 0.70 -7.16 -6.08
C ALA A 234 1.09 -5.70 -6.33
N LEU A 235 1.13 -4.87 -5.29
CA LEU A 235 1.58 -3.48 -5.35
C LEU A 235 3.04 -3.38 -5.78
N VAL A 236 3.93 -4.14 -5.13
CA VAL A 236 5.37 -4.13 -5.43
C VAL A 236 5.65 -4.62 -6.85
N ASP A 237 5.04 -5.73 -7.26
CA ASP A 237 5.25 -6.28 -8.60
C ASP A 237 4.75 -5.34 -9.70
N SER A 238 3.57 -4.74 -9.50
CA SER A 238 3.00 -3.77 -10.45
C SER A 238 3.88 -2.51 -10.56
N TRP A 239 4.34 -2.01 -9.41
CA TRP A 239 5.23 -0.86 -9.33
C TRP A 239 6.56 -1.10 -10.05
N ARG A 240 7.22 -2.22 -9.77
CA ARG A 240 8.48 -2.61 -10.44
C ARG A 240 8.32 -2.78 -11.95
N GLN A 241 7.22 -3.40 -12.39
CA GLN A 241 6.97 -3.58 -13.82
C GLN A 241 6.80 -2.24 -14.55
N ARG A 242 6.13 -1.26 -13.92
CA ARG A 242 5.96 0.07 -14.48
C ARG A 242 7.30 0.82 -14.56
N SER A 243 8.13 0.76 -13.51
CA SER A 243 9.47 1.39 -13.52
C SER A 243 10.33 0.85 -14.66
N LYS A 244 10.34 -0.47 -14.89
CA LYS A 244 11.03 -1.10 -16.02
C LYS A 244 10.51 -0.62 -17.38
N LYS A 245 9.19 -0.45 -17.54
CA LYS A 245 8.60 0.08 -18.79
C LYS A 245 9.04 1.53 -19.06
N ILE A 246 9.13 2.37 -18.01
CA ILE A 246 9.59 3.76 -18.13
C ILE A 246 11.08 3.80 -18.52
N GLU A 247 11.93 3.00 -17.89
CA GLU A 247 13.36 2.91 -18.22
C GLU A 247 13.60 2.46 -19.67
N VAL A 248 12.91 1.40 -20.11
CA VAL A 248 13.02 0.91 -21.50
C VAL A 248 12.55 1.96 -22.49
N ASN A 249 11.41 2.61 -22.24
CA ASN A 249 10.90 3.63 -23.15
C ASN A 249 11.80 4.87 -23.20
N GLY A 250 12.36 5.32 -22.06
CA GLY A 250 13.31 6.43 -22.01
C GLY A 250 14.65 6.11 -22.68
N ALA A 251 15.11 4.86 -22.60
CA ALA A 251 16.30 4.39 -23.34
C ALA A 251 16.05 4.32 -24.85
N VAL A 252 14.81 4.04 -25.28
CA VAL A 252 14.42 3.97 -26.70
C VAL A 252 14.18 5.36 -27.30
N THR A 253 13.67 6.34 -26.53
CA THR A 253 13.37 7.69 -27.05
C THR A 253 14.56 8.66 -26.99
N GLY A 254 15.64 8.36 -26.28
CA GLY A 254 16.85 9.20 -26.27
C GLY A 254 16.65 10.62 -25.74
N GLU A 255 15.54 10.90 -25.06
CA GLU A 255 15.28 12.22 -24.47
C GLU A 255 15.91 12.28 -23.08
N THR A 256 17.07 12.93 -22.99
CA THR A 256 17.61 13.43 -21.74
C THR A 256 16.65 14.45 -21.13
N LEU A 257 16.15 14.18 -19.92
CA LEU A 257 15.36 15.14 -19.14
C LEU A 257 16.08 16.49 -19.06
N PRO A 258 15.38 17.62 -19.28
CA PRO A 258 16.00 18.93 -19.14
C PRO A 258 16.39 19.15 -17.67
N THR A 259 17.67 19.44 -17.45
CA THR A 259 18.24 19.86 -16.17
C THR A 259 17.44 21.07 -15.68
N VAL A 260 16.68 20.90 -14.60
CA VAL A 260 16.01 22.02 -13.93
C VAL A 260 17.10 22.91 -13.35
N ALA A 261 17.32 24.06 -13.98
CA ALA A 261 18.19 25.10 -13.45
C ALA A 261 17.59 25.59 -12.13
N VAL A 262 18.31 25.34 -11.04
CA VAL A 262 18.10 26.02 -9.76
C VAL A 262 18.49 27.48 -10.00
N LEU A 263 17.50 28.38 -10.01
CA LEU A 263 17.74 29.82 -9.97
C LEU A 263 17.92 30.27 -8.51
N PRO A 264 18.77 31.29 -8.28
CA PRO A 264 19.37 31.62 -6.97
C PRO A 264 18.38 32.11 -5.91
#